data_AF-A0A3D3P213-F1
#
_entry.id   AF-A0A3D3P213-F1
#
_cell.length_a   1.000
_cell.length_b   1.000
_cell.length_c   1.000
_cell.angle_alpha   90.00
_cell.angle_beta   90.00
_cell.angle_gamma   90.00
#
_symmetry.space_group_name_H-M   'P 1'
#
loop_
_entity.id
_entity.type
_entity.pdbx_description
1 polymer ?
#
loop_
_entity_poly.entity_id
_entity_poly.type
_entity_poly.pdbx_seq_one_letter_code
_entity_poly.pdbx_strand_id
1 'polypeptide(L)'
;MLDSAKLKPKRNRLEFAQWITSPEHPTTARVWVNRLWQYCFGAGLVESSNEFGKLGTGVSNQKLLDWLAGELVKSGWDTKHILRLMLNSSTYQLSSKGMNDKDPTNRLHWKYSSRRLTAEEIWDSYLVLTKQIKFEIGGPPVRPKMPDAVLQTSSRPRNVWPPSPGDSANRRAVYIHVKRSIKLPLLANFDSPDRDFSCPSRFATTVPTQALTMLNSERMNEFSEKFAARLSGSLDEKIREAFQLGTSREITDGELHEIKGLATDLKVKHDVSDDQLMSRICLLILNLNETLYLD
;
A
#
# COMPACT_ATOMS: atom_id res chain seq x y z
N MET A 1 -37.95 -4.90 -2.08
CA MET A 1 -37.40 -5.56 -0.88
C MET A 1 -37.48 -7.06 -1.14
N LEU A 2 -36.35 -7.70 -1.47
CA LEU A 2 -36.35 -9.14 -1.80
C LEU A 2 -36.36 -9.95 -0.50
N ASP A 3 -37.27 -10.92 -0.43
CA ASP A 3 -37.51 -11.77 0.73
C ASP A 3 -36.33 -12.71 0.99
N SER A 4 -35.51 -12.37 1.98
CA SER A 4 -34.31 -13.10 2.39
C SER A 4 -34.60 -14.45 3.05
N ALA A 5 -35.87 -14.76 3.33
CA ALA A 5 -36.24 -16.00 4.01
C ALA A 5 -36.12 -17.25 3.12
N LYS A 6 -36.24 -17.10 1.79
CA LYS A 6 -36.26 -18.24 0.83
C LYS A 6 -34.89 -18.85 0.55
N LEU A 7 -33.80 -18.22 0.97
CA LEU A 7 -32.45 -18.63 0.58
C LEU A 7 -31.57 -19.11 1.75
N LYS A 8 -32.13 -19.44 2.92
CA LYS A 8 -31.31 -19.88 4.07
C LYS A 8 -30.61 -21.23 3.82
N PRO A 9 -29.26 -21.32 3.93
CA PRO A 9 -28.52 -22.59 3.78
C PRO A 9 -28.84 -23.52 4.95
N LYS A 10 -28.98 -24.83 4.69
CA LYS A 10 -29.59 -25.76 5.64
C LYS A 10 -28.61 -26.55 6.49
N ARG A 11 -27.33 -26.81 6.13
CA ARG A 11 -26.41 -27.50 7.08
C ARG A 11 -24.88 -27.43 6.86
N ASN A 12 -24.32 -27.05 5.71
CA ASN A 12 -22.85 -27.15 5.49
C ASN A 12 -22.20 -25.88 4.89
N ARG A 13 -20.86 -25.78 5.00
CA ARG A 13 -20.07 -24.60 4.53
C ARG A 13 -20.19 -24.37 3.02
N LEU A 14 -20.38 -25.43 2.24
CA LEU A 14 -20.50 -25.36 0.79
C LEU A 14 -21.84 -24.71 0.38
N GLU A 15 -22.95 -25.11 1.00
CA GLU A 15 -24.27 -24.50 0.78
C GLU A 15 -24.26 -23.01 1.15
N PHE A 16 -23.62 -22.65 2.26
CA PHE A 16 -23.47 -21.24 2.64
C PHE A 16 -22.65 -20.45 1.61
N ALA A 17 -21.56 -21.02 1.10
CA ALA A 17 -20.75 -20.40 0.05
C ALA A 17 -21.55 -20.22 -1.25
N GLN A 18 -22.26 -21.26 -1.70
CA GLN A 18 -23.14 -21.18 -2.88
C GLN A 18 -24.25 -20.14 -2.72
N TRP A 19 -24.83 -20.06 -1.52
CA TRP A 19 -25.84 -19.06 -1.20
C TRP A 19 -25.30 -17.63 -1.22
N ILE A 20 -24.19 -17.37 -0.53
CA ILE A 20 -23.66 -16.00 -0.41
C ILE A 20 -23.10 -15.50 -1.74
N THR A 21 -22.67 -16.39 -2.64
CA THR A 21 -22.19 -16.03 -3.99
C THR A 21 -23.26 -16.23 -5.07
N SER A 22 -24.52 -16.51 -4.71
CA SER A 22 -25.57 -16.69 -5.72
C SER A 22 -25.87 -15.34 -6.42
N PRO A 23 -26.15 -15.34 -7.73
CA PRO A 23 -26.54 -14.13 -8.48
C PRO A 23 -27.74 -13.40 -7.88
N GLU A 24 -28.63 -14.14 -7.20
CA GLU A 24 -29.82 -13.63 -6.54
C GLU A 24 -29.51 -12.99 -5.18
N HIS A 25 -28.29 -13.20 -4.64
CA HIS A 25 -27.91 -12.63 -3.36
C HIS A 25 -27.72 -11.10 -3.48
N PRO A 26 -28.42 -10.28 -2.68
CA PRO A 26 -28.57 -8.87 -2.95
C PRO A 26 -27.33 -8.02 -2.61
N THR A 27 -26.36 -8.49 -1.84
CA THR A 27 -25.32 -7.60 -1.29
C THR A 27 -23.89 -8.00 -1.62
N THR A 28 -23.57 -9.29 -1.72
CA THR A 28 -22.18 -9.77 -1.85
C THR A 28 -21.44 -9.14 -3.01
N ALA A 29 -22.02 -9.15 -4.22
CA ALA A 29 -21.40 -8.55 -5.39
C ALA A 29 -21.22 -7.03 -5.21
N ARG A 30 -22.22 -6.33 -4.67
CA ARG A 30 -22.17 -4.89 -4.38
C ARG A 30 -21.07 -4.55 -3.37
N VAL A 31 -20.96 -5.32 -2.29
CA VAL A 31 -19.91 -5.16 -1.28
C VAL A 31 -18.53 -5.37 -1.90
N TRP A 32 -18.37 -6.41 -2.73
CA TRP A 32 -17.08 -6.69 -3.36
C TRP A 32 -16.66 -5.58 -4.32
N VAL A 33 -17.52 -5.18 -5.25
CA VAL A 33 -17.17 -4.11 -6.20
C VAL A 33 -16.99 -2.76 -5.50
N ASN A 34 -17.69 -2.49 -4.41
CA ASN A 34 -17.45 -1.28 -3.61
C ASN A 34 -16.08 -1.28 -2.95
N ARG A 35 -15.59 -2.44 -2.48
CA ARG A 35 -14.21 -2.56 -1.95
C ARG A 35 -13.16 -2.36 -3.04
N LEU A 36 -13.40 -2.91 -4.24
CA LEU A 36 -12.53 -2.66 -5.39
C LEU A 36 -12.52 -1.18 -5.76
N TRP A 37 -13.70 -0.55 -5.81
CA TRP A 37 -13.84 0.87 -6.07
C TRP A 37 -13.09 1.69 -4.99
N GLN A 38 -13.34 1.42 -3.72
CA GLN A 38 -12.64 2.07 -2.61
C GLN A 38 -11.12 1.93 -2.72
N TYR A 39 -10.62 0.76 -3.13
CA TYR A 39 -9.19 0.55 -3.32
C TYR A 39 -8.61 1.44 -4.43
N CYS A 40 -9.32 1.57 -5.55
CA CYS A 40 -8.87 2.37 -6.70
C CYS A 40 -9.04 3.88 -6.48
N PHE A 41 -10.11 4.30 -5.79
CA PHE A 41 -10.52 5.70 -5.70
C PHE A 41 -10.41 6.31 -4.28
N GLY A 42 -9.90 5.54 -3.30
CA GLY A 42 -9.75 5.93 -1.89
C GLY A 42 -11.04 5.84 -1.07
N ALA A 43 -12.18 6.19 -1.66
CA ALA A 43 -13.50 6.09 -1.05
C ALA A 43 -14.42 5.18 -1.88
N GLY A 44 -15.26 4.39 -1.20
CA GLY A 44 -16.28 3.56 -1.84
C GLY A 44 -17.46 4.39 -2.34
N LEU A 45 -18.23 3.85 -3.30
CA LEU A 45 -19.55 4.36 -3.64
C LEU A 45 -20.51 4.34 -2.44
N VAL A 46 -20.29 3.38 -1.54
CA VAL A 46 -20.80 3.37 -0.17
C VAL A 46 -19.58 3.55 0.74
N GLU A 47 -19.47 4.68 1.42
CA GLU A 47 -18.31 4.97 2.27
C GLU A 47 -18.24 4.04 3.49
N SER A 48 -19.39 3.64 4.02
CA SER A 48 -19.51 2.67 5.11
C SER A 48 -19.37 1.22 4.59
N SER A 49 -18.15 0.83 4.19
CA SER A 49 -17.90 -0.44 3.49
C SER A 49 -18.27 -1.73 4.24
N ASN A 50 -18.46 -1.70 5.56
CA ASN A 50 -18.99 -2.83 6.34
C ASN A 50 -20.52 -2.74 6.53
N GLU A 51 -21.14 -1.57 6.36
CA GLU A 51 -22.54 -1.30 6.68
C GLU A 51 -23.31 -0.92 5.41
N PHE A 52 -23.69 -1.94 4.63
CA PHE A 52 -24.58 -1.81 3.46
C PHE A 52 -26.07 -1.78 3.82
N GLY A 53 -26.38 -1.79 5.12
CA GLY A 53 -27.75 -1.77 5.66
C GLY A 53 -28.28 -0.36 5.89
N LYS A 54 -29.39 -0.26 6.64
CA LYS A 54 -30.05 1.01 6.98
C LYS A 54 -29.19 1.98 7.80
N LEU A 55 -28.11 1.49 8.41
CA LEU A 55 -27.18 2.26 9.23
C LEU A 55 -26.01 2.85 8.43
N GLY A 56 -25.94 2.59 7.11
CA GLY A 56 -24.87 3.09 6.25
C GLY A 56 -25.04 4.56 5.83
N THR A 57 -23.99 5.15 5.27
CA THR A 57 -23.92 6.57 4.85
C THR A 57 -24.59 6.85 3.49
N GLY A 58 -25.37 5.90 2.98
CA GLY A 58 -26.00 5.96 1.66
C GLY A 58 -25.04 5.64 0.50
N VAL A 59 -25.59 5.57 -0.71
CA VAL A 59 -24.83 5.26 -1.94
C VAL A 59 -24.70 6.52 -2.79
N SER A 60 -23.49 6.92 -3.17
CA SER A 60 -23.26 8.09 -4.02
C SER A 60 -23.85 7.91 -5.43
N ASN A 61 -23.72 6.70 -5.99
CA ASN A 61 -24.31 6.34 -7.28
C ASN A 61 -24.79 4.88 -7.30
N GLN A 62 -26.09 4.68 -7.03
CA GLN A 62 -26.71 3.35 -7.00
C GLN A 62 -26.67 2.65 -8.35
N LYS A 63 -26.91 3.37 -9.47
CA LYS A 63 -26.94 2.79 -10.81
C LYS A 63 -25.59 2.20 -11.20
N LEU A 64 -24.51 2.91 -10.89
CA LEU A 64 -23.15 2.43 -11.14
C LEU A 64 -22.80 1.21 -10.28
N LEU A 65 -23.14 1.25 -8.98
CA LEU A 65 -22.93 0.14 -8.07
C LEU A 65 -23.65 -1.13 -8.54
N ASP A 66 -24.92 -0.99 -8.95
CA ASP A 66 -25.73 -2.10 -9.46
C ASP A 66 -25.17 -2.66 -10.77
N TRP A 67 -24.71 -1.78 -11.67
CA TRP A 67 -24.10 -2.17 -12.93
C TRP A 67 -22.80 -2.96 -12.72
N LEU A 68 -21.88 -2.44 -11.89
CA LEU A 68 -20.62 -3.13 -11.56
C LEU A 68 -20.86 -4.48 -10.88
N ALA A 69 -21.81 -4.54 -9.95
CA ALA A 69 -22.17 -5.78 -9.25
C ALA A 69 -22.74 -6.82 -10.24
N GLY A 70 -23.61 -6.39 -11.15
CA GLY A 70 -24.13 -7.26 -12.21
C GLY A 70 -23.02 -7.76 -13.16
N GLU A 71 -22.07 -6.89 -13.50
CA GLU A 71 -20.93 -7.25 -14.36
C GLU A 71 -19.98 -8.25 -13.69
N LEU A 72 -19.73 -8.09 -12.39
CA LEU A 72 -18.94 -9.05 -11.62
C LEU A 72 -19.56 -10.45 -11.67
N VAL A 73 -20.88 -10.54 -11.48
CA VAL A 73 -21.58 -11.82 -11.52
C VAL A 73 -21.59 -12.41 -12.93
N LYS A 74 -21.87 -11.60 -13.96
CA LYS A 74 -21.88 -12.04 -15.37
C LYS A 74 -20.53 -12.53 -15.86
N SER A 75 -19.44 -11.92 -15.39
CA SER A 75 -18.06 -12.33 -15.71
C SER A 75 -17.58 -13.56 -14.93
N GLY A 76 -18.43 -14.16 -14.09
CA GLY A 76 -18.05 -15.32 -13.27
C GLY A 76 -17.14 -14.96 -12.09
N TRP A 77 -17.36 -13.78 -11.49
CA TRP A 77 -16.58 -13.24 -10.38
C TRP A 77 -15.13 -12.88 -10.72
N ASP A 78 -14.85 -12.54 -11.99
CA ASP A 78 -13.51 -12.09 -12.40
C ASP A 78 -13.20 -10.69 -11.85
N THR A 79 -12.44 -10.67 -10.75
CA THR A 79 -11.99 -9.44 -10.11
C THR A 79 -11.03 -8.63 -10.99
N LYS A 80 -10.21 -9.29 -11.81
CA LYS A 80 -9.27 -8.59 -12.71
C LYS A 80 -10.01 -7.88 -13.82
N HIS A 81 -11.09 -8.47 -14.33
CA HIS A 81 -11.98 -7.83 -15.30
C HIS A 81 -12.57 -6.53 -14.74
N ILE A 82 -13.15 -6.57 -13.54
CA ILE A 82 -13.71 -5.38 -12.88
C ILE A 82 -12.66 -4.32 -12.62
N LEU A 83 -11.47 -4.70 -12.12
CA LEU A 83 -10.36 -3.76 -11.94
C LEU A 83 -9.97 -3.11 -13.26
N ARG A 84 -9.87 -3.87 -14.37
CA ARG A 84 -9.55 -3.31 -15.68
C ARG A 84 -10.60 -2.28 -16.13
N LEU A 85 -11.89 -2.54 -15.91
CA LEU A 85 -12.96 -1.58 -16.20
C LEU A 85 -12.79 -0.29 -15.39
N MET A 86 -12.49 -0.39 -14.10
CA MET A 86 -12.28 0.78 -13.24
C MET A 86 -11.04 1.57 -13.65
N LEU A 87 -9.89 0.90 -13.85
CA LEU A 87 -8.61 1.54 -14.18
C LEU A 87 -8.60 2.20 -15.57
N ASN A 88 -9.42 1.68 -16.51
CA ASN A 88 -9.59 2.27 -17.85
C ASN A 88 -10.77 3.26 -17.92
N SER A 89 -11.43 3.56 -16.81
CA SER A 89 -12.51 4.55 -16.81
C SER A 89 -11.96 5.97 -16.89
N SER A 90 -12.72 6.89 -17.50
CA SER A 90 -12.37 8.31 -17.51
C SER A 90 -12.20 8.84 -16.09
N THR A 91 -13.03 8.40 -15.14
CA THR A 91 -12.96 8.76 -13.71
C THR A 91 -11.62 8.44 -13.08
N TYR A 92 -11.02 7.28 -13.37
CA TYR A 92 -9.71 6.90 -12.82
C TYR A 92 -8.56 7.70 -13.45
N GLN A 93 -8.71 8.08 -14.71
CA GLN A 93 -7.70 8.82 -15.48
C GLN A 93 -7.78 10.34 -15.30
N LEU A 94 -8.67 10.83 -14.42
CA LEU A 94 -8.74 12.26 -14.10
C LEU A 94 -7.46 12.72 -13.38
N SER A 95 -7.12 14.00 -13.57
CA SER A 95 -6.06 14.64 -12.80
C SER A 95 -6.43 14.69 -11.31
N SER A 96 -5.43 14.65 -10.42
CA SER A 96 -5.59 14.94 -8.99
C SER A 96 -5.64 16.43 -8.63
N LYS A 97 -5.38 17.30 -9.62
CA LYS A 97 -5.35 18.76 -9.45
C LYS A 97 -6.74 19.37 -9.50
N GLY A 98 -6.92 20.47 -8.77
CA GLY A 98 -8.14 21.27 -8.77
C GLY A 98 -8.92 21.21 -7.45
N MET A 99 -9.85 22.15 -7.32
CA MET A 99 -10.72 22.33 -6.15
C MET A 99 -12.17 22.50 -6.63
N ASN A 100 -13.11 21.97 -5.87
CA ASN A 100 -14.54 22.06 -6.15
C ASN A 100 -15.28 22.35 -4.84
N ASP A 101 -15.69 23.60 -4.65
CA ASP A 101 -16.34 24.04 -3.42
C ASP A 101 -17.71 23.37 -3.18
N LYS A 102 -18.32 22.81 -4.23
CA LYS A 102 -19.61 22.09 -4.13
C LYS A 102 -19.45 20.64 -3.66
N ASP A 103 -18.28 20.04 -3.86
CA ASP A 103 -17.95 18.68 -3.40
C ASP A 103 -16.48 18.63 -2.96
N PRO A 104 -16.13 19.26 -1.83
CA PRO A 104 -14.75 19.33 -1.35
C PRO A 104 -14.20 17.95 -0.95
N THR A 105 -15.09 17.03 -0.58
CA THR A 105 -14.77 15.64 -0.20
C THR A 105 -14.51 14.71 -1.39
N ASN A 106 -14.75 15.17 -2.62
CA ASN A 106 -14.66 14.35 -3.83
C ASN A 106 -15.58 13.11 -3.80
N ARG A 107 -16.75 13.22 -3.17
CA ARG A 107 -17.74 12.13 -3.04
C ARG A 107 -18.28 11.68 -4.40
N LEU A 108 -18.31 12.59 -5.37
CA LEU A 108 -18.73 12.31 -6.74
C LEU A 108 -17.57 11.92 -7.67
N HIS A 109 -16.35 11.79 -7.14
CA HIS A 109 -15.15 11.41 -7.90
C HIS A 109 -14.90 12.30 -9.13
N TRP A 110 -15.00 13.62 -8.96
CA TRP A 110 -14.73 14.61 -10.01
C TRP A 110 -13.23 14.84 -10.26
N LYS A 111 -12.35 14.25 -9.44
CA LYS A 111 -10.90 14.16 -9.65
C LYS A 111 -10.33 12.85 -9.11
N TYR A 112 -9.07 12.53 -9.45
CA TYR A 112 -8.35 11.46 -8.77
C TYR A 112 -7.97 11.89 -7.35
N SER A 113 -8.21 11.01 -6.38
CA SER A 113 -7.83 11.25 -4.98
C SER A 113 -6.43 10.69 -4.77
N SER A 114 -5.44 11.57 -4.56
CA SER A 114 -4.09 11.13 -4.23
C SER A 114 -4.11 10.21 -3.02
N ARG A 115 -3.36 9.11 -3.11
CA ARG A 115 -3.39 8.01 -2.17
C ARG A 115 -1.97 7.67 -1.75
N ARG A 116 -1.74 7.67 -0.44
CA ARG A 116 -0.51 7.07 0.11
C ARG A 116 -0.54 5.55 -0.10
N LEU A 117 0.59 4.99 -0.50
CA LEU A 117 0.83 3.56 -0.50
C LEU A 117 0.54 2.97 0.90
N THR A 118 -0.03 1.78 0.91
CA THR A 118 -0.22 1.01 2.15
C THR A 118 1.11 0.46 2.66
N ALA A 119 1.19 0.12 3.93
CA ALA A 119 2.37 -0.52 4.54
C ALA A 119 2.99 -1.65 3.67
N GLU A 120 2.15 -2.53 3.15
CA GLU A 120 2.54 -3.66 2.30
C GLU A 120 3.08 -3.21 0.94
N GLU A 121 2.47 -2.19 0.34
CA GLU A 121 2.93 -1.59 -0.91
C GLU A 121 4.26 -0.86 -0.73
N ILE A 122 4.45 -0.15 0.38
CA ILE A 122 5.71 0.51 0.73
C ILE A 122 6.83 -0.53 0.83
N TRP A 123 6.58 -1.64 1.54
CA TRP A 123 7.52 -2.75 1.62
C TRP A 123 7.86 -3.33 0.24
N ASP A 124 6.85 -3.61 -0.58
CA ASP A 124 7.04 -4.16 -1.92
C ASP A 124 7.80 -3.18 -2.83
N SER A 125 7.47 -1.89 -2.78
CA SER A 125 8.13 -0.82 -3.54
C SER A 125 9.61 -0.73 -3.23
N TYR A 126 10.03 -0.78 -1.97
CA TYR A 126 11.46 -0.76 -1.63
C TYR A 126 12.20 -1.99 -2.12
N LEU A 127 11.59 -3.17 -2.06
CA LEU A 127 12.19 -4.36 -2.63
C LEU A 127 12.31 -4.29 -4.16
N VAL A 128 11.35 -3.65 -4.84
CA VAL A 128 11.41 -3.40 -6.29
C VAL A 128 12.52 -2.39 -6.62
N LEU A 129 12.55 -1.26 -5.93
CA LEU A 129 13.55 -0.19 -6.14
C LEU A 129 14.97 -0.69 -5.92
N THR A 130 15.17 -1.60 -4.97
CA THR A 130 16.48 -2.22 -4.68
C THR A 130 16.78 -3.46 -5.53
N LYS A 131 15.87 -3.88 -6.43
CA LYS A 131 15.95 -5.14 -7.20
C LYS A 131 16.12 -6.40 -6.32
N GLN A 132 15.60 -6.36 -5.10
CA GLN A 132 15.68 -7.48 -4.16
C GLN A 132 14.41 -8.32 -4.08
N ILE A 133 13.31 -7.85 -4.68
CA ILE A 133 12.03 -8.54 -4.62
C ILE A 133 12.09 -9.92 -5.30
N LYS A 134 11.56 -10.92 -4.61
CA LYS A 134 11.38 -12.28 -5.12
C LYS A 134 9.89 -12.52 -5.41
N PHE A 135 9.60 -12.83 -6.68
CA PHE A 135 8.25 -12.86 -7.24
C PHE A 135 7.58 -14.25 -7.20
N GLU A 136 8.18 -15.25 -6.55
CA GLU A 136 7.59 -16.59 -6.52
C GLU A 136 6.19 -16.54 -5.90
N ILE A 137 5.27 -17.30 -6.46
CA ILE A 137 3.88 -17.37 -5.99
C ILE A 137 3.71 -18.62 -5.11
N GLY A 138 3.06 -18.46 -3.96
CA GLY A 138 2.81 -19.53 -3.01
C GLY A 138 3.98 -19.83 -2.07
N GLY A 139 4.03 -21.04 -1.52
CA GLY A 139 5.08 -21.46 -0.57
C GLY A 139 4.87 -20.96 0.87
N PRO A 140 5.80 -21.30 1.78
CA PRO A 140 5.68 -20.96 3.19
C PRO A 140 5.82 -19.44 3.44
N PRO A 141 5.25 -18.94 4.55
CA PRO A 141 5.39 -17.54 4.92
C PRO A 141 6.83 -17.22 5.32
N VAL A 142 7.25 -15.98 5.07
CA VAL A 142 8.57 -15.47 5.42
C VAL A 142 8.53 -14.60 6.67
N ARG A 143 9.68 -14.46 7.33
CA ARG A 143 9.85 -13.67 8.55
C ARG A 143 11.04 -12.74 8.36
N PRO A 144 10.84 -11.51 7.86
CA PRO A 144 11.90 -10.49 7.84
C PRO A 144 12.54 -10.31 9.20
N LYS A 145 13.83 -9.96 9.23
CA LYS A 145 14.53 -9.67 10.49
C LYS A 145 13.78 -8.57 11.24
N MET A 146 13.56 -8.81 12.54
CA MET A 146 12.93 -7.86 13.43
C MET A 146 14.02 -7.21 14.29
N PRO A 147 13.91 -5.90 14.63
CA PRO A 147 14.87 -5.28 15.54
C PRO A 147 14.88 -5.98 16.90
N ASP A 148 16.07 -6.19 17.46
CA ASP A 148 16.23 -6.90 18.73
C ASP A 148 15.42 -6.26 19.85
N ALA A 149 15.37 -4.92 19.90
CA ALA A 149 14.58 -4.17 20.88
C ALA A 149 13.09 -4.57 20.87
N VAL A 150 12.52 -4.88 19.70
CA VAL A 150 11.13 -5.32 19.58
C VAL A 150 10.98 -6.75 20.08
N LEU A 151 11.93 -7.64 19.78
CA LEU A 151 11.90 -9.02 20.26
C LEU A 151 11.98 -9.10 21.79
N GLN A 152 12.77 -8.23 22.43
CA GLN A 152 12.92 -8.18 23.89
C GLN A 152 11.63 -7.79 24.63
N THR A 153 10.64 -7.19 23.96
CA THR A 153 9.32 -6.90 24.55
C THR A 153 8.45 -8.16 24.70
N SER A 154 8.85 -9.27 24.08
CA SER A 154 8.10 -10.53 24.11
C SER A 154 8.48 -11.38 25.33
N SER A 155 7.54 -12.20 25.80
CA SER A 155 7.80 -13.21 26.85
C SER A 155 8.76 -14.31 26.41
N ARG A 156 8.93 -14.54 25.10
CA ARG A 156 9.90 -15.50 24.54
C ARG A 156 10.70 -14.86 23.39
N PRO A 157 11.61 -13.91 23.66
CA PRO A 157 12.29 -13.11 22.64
C PRO A 157 12.97 -13.94 21.54
N ARG A 158 13.61 -15.05 21.93
CA ARG A 158 14.34 -15.94 21.00
C ARG A 158 13.45 -16.74 20.06
N ASN A 159 12.19 -16.99 20.43
CA ASN A 159 11.29 -17.90 19.70
C ASN A 159 10.05 -17.19 19.14
N VAL A 160 9.82 -15.91 19.50
CA VAL A 160 8.60 -15.19 19.09
C VAL A 160 8.57 -14.97 17.57
N TRP A 161 9.74 -14.80 16.95
CA TRP A 161 9.89 -14.48 15.54
C TRP A 161 11.23 -15.00 15.01
N PRO A 162 11.34 -16.28 14.65
CA PRO A 162 12.56 -16.82 14.05
C PRO A 162 12.73 -16.26 12.63
N PRO A 163 13.78 -15.44 12.35
CA PRO A 163 13.92 -14.80 11.05
C PRO A 163 14.18 -15.82 9.94
N SER A 164 13.69 -15.55 8.74
CA SER A 164 14.03 -16.36 7.56
C SER A 164 15.50 -16.13 7.16
N PRO A 165 16.21 -17.16 6.66
CA PRO A 165 17.64 -17.04 6.36
C PRO A 165 17.95 -16.00 5.27
N GLY A 166 18.85 -15.06 5.56
CA GLY A 166 19.34 -14.05 4.61
C GLY A 166 18.22 -13.37 3.81
N ASP A 167 18.43 -13.24 2.50
CA ASP A 167 17.51 -12.58 1.59
C ASP A 167 16.26 -13.42 1.22
N SER A 168 16.05 -14.60 1.83
CA SER A 168 14.81 -15.37 1.61
C SER A 168 13.56 -14.62 2.06
N ALA A 169 13.70 -13.64 2.96
CA ALA A 169 12.61 -12.80 3.43
C ALA A 169 12.20 -11.68 2.45
N ASN A 170 12.95 -11.45 1.37
CA ASN A 170 12.71 -10.38 0.39
C ASN A 170 11.56 -10.74 -0.58
N ARG A 171 10.43 -11.20 -0.05
CA ARG A 171 9.22 -11.51 -0.81
C ARG A 171 8.19 -10.40 -0.62
N ARG A 172 7.15 -10.45 -1.47
CA ARG A 172 5.97 -9.59 -1.31
C ARG A 172 5.44 -9.64 0.11
N ALA A 173 5.00 -8.50 0.64
CA ALA A 173 4.52 -8.34 2.01
C ALA A 173 3.35 -9.29 2.34
N VAL A 174 2.56 -9.70 1.34
CA VAL A 174 1.50 -10.71 1.47
C VAL A 174 2.00 -12.07 2.00
N TYR A 175 3.28 -12.38 1.81
CA TYR A 175 3.91 -13.61 2.32
C TYR A 175 4.54 -13.43 3.70
N ILE A 176 4.55 -12.23 4.27
CA ILE A 176 5.08 -12.01 5.61
C ILE A 176 4.16 -12.69 6.63
N HIS A 177 4.76 -13.46 7.52
CA HIS A 177 4.04 -14.16 8.56
C HIS A 177 3.26 -13.20 9.46
N VAL A 178 1.97 -13.45 9.61
CA VAL A 178 1.10 -12.64 10.48
C VAL A 178 0.99 -13.30 11.85
N LYS A 179 1.39 -12.58 12.90
CA LYS A 179 1.28 -13.02 14.30
C LYS A 179 0.59 -11.94 15.14
N ARG A 180 -0.52 -12.28 15.80
CA ARG A 180 -1.35 -11.30 16.54
C ARG A 180 -0.55 -10.40 17.49
N SER A 181 0.34 -10.99 18.29
CA SER A 181 1.06 -10.31 19.38
C SER A 181 2.26 -9.45 18.97
N ILE A 182 2.70 -9.50 17.70
CA ILE A 182 3.93 -8.80 17.29
C ILE A 182 3.83 -8.38 15.81
N LYS A 183 4.10 -7.10 15.55
CA LYS A 183 4.01 -6.51 14.21
C LYS A 183 5.41 -6.07 13.75
N LEU A 184 5.68 -6.16 12.45
CA LEU A 184 6.91 -5.64 11.90
C LEU A 184 6.88 -4.11 12.01
N PRO A 185 7.90 -3.44 12.59
CA PRO A 185 7.84 -2.00 12.88
C PRO A 185 7.51 -1.14 11.67
N LEU A 186 8.13 -1.42 10.52
CA LEU A 186 7.84 -0.67 9.29
C LEU A 186 6.35 -0.77 8.92
N LEU A 187 5.78 -1.99 8.89
CA LEU A 187 4.38 -2.15 8.54
C LEU A 187 3.44 -1.50 9.56
N ALA A 188 3.74 -1.68 10.85
CA ALA A 188 2.94 -1.12 11.94
C ALA A 188 2.89 0.41 11.89
N ASN A 189 4.01 1.04 11.59
CA ASN A 189 4.14 2.49 11.56
C ASN A 189 3.46 3.12 10.33
N PHE A 190 3.26 2.35 9.25
CA PHE A 190 2.51 2.74 8.05
C PHE A 190 1.07 2.22 8.05
N ASP A 191 0.45 2.17 9.23
CA ASP A 191 -0.97 1.87 9.43
C ASP A 191 -1.40 0.49 8.93
N SER A 192 -0.53 -0.53 9.02
CA SER A 192 -0.95 -1.91 8.74
C SER A 192 -2.14 -2.29 9.64
N PRO A 193 -3.17 -2.98 9.12
CA PRO A 193 -4.38 -3.29 9.87
C PRO A 193 -4.12 -3.98 11.20
N ASP A 194 -5.00 -3.70 12.16
CA ASP A 194 -5.03 -4.50 13.37
C ASP A 194 -5.41 -5.96 13.07
N ARG A 195 -4.91 -6.87 13.90
CA ARG A 195 -5.04 -8.33 13.72
C ARG A 195 -6.15 -8.92 14.61
N ASP A 196 -6.77 -8.09 15.45
CA ASP A 196 -7.85 -8.45 16.37
C ASP A 196 -9.22 -8.00 15.87
N PHE A 197 -9.27 -6.97 15.03
CA PHE A 197 -10.51 -6.37 14.54
C PHE A 197 -10.57 -6.33 13.02
N SER A 198 -11.78 -6.26 12.47
CA SER A 198 -11.99 -6.04 11.04
C SER A 198 -11.56 -4.63 10.64
N CYS A 199 -10.91 -4.49 9.49
CA CYS A 199 -10.51 -3.21 8.91
C CYS A 199 -11.35 -2.94 7.63
N PRO A 200 -12.49 -2.22 7.73
CA PRO A 200 -13.31 -1.86 6.57
C PRO A 200 -12.60 -0.92 5.60
N SER A 201 -11.84 0.02 6.14
CA SER A 201 -11.10 1.04 5.43
C SER A 201 -9.72 1.18 6.03
N ARG A 202 -8.73 1.43 5.17
CA ARG A 202 -7.37 1.75 5.58
C ARG A 202 -7.24 3.27 5.60
N PHE A 203 -6.91 3.81 6.77
CA PHE A 203 -6.55 5.21 6.90
C PHE A 203 -5.04 5.37 6.66
N ALA A 204 -4.64 6.54 6.20
CA ALA A 204 -3.25 6.93 6.09
C ALA A 204 -3.00 8.05 7.09
N THR A 205 -2.22 7.77 8.13
CA THR A 205 -1.73 8.83 9.01
C THR A 205 -0.50 9.48 8.40
N THR A 206 -0.30 10.77 8.70
CA THR A 206 0.91 11.51 8.37
C THR A 206 1.48 12.06 9.66
N VAL A 207 2.40 11.31 10.27
CA VAL A 207 2.98 11.64 11.58
C VAL A 207 4.50 11.68 11.52
N PRO A 208 5.17 12.56 12.28
CA PRO A 208 6.64 12.66 12.26
C PRO A 208 7.37 11.35 12.58
N THR A 209 6.75 10.47 13.37
CA THR A 209 7.29 9.15 13.70
C THR A 209 7.44 8.24 12.47
N GLN A 210 6.68 8.48 11.39
CA GLN A 210 6.85 7.81 10.10
C GLN A 210 8.17 8.18 9.43
N ALA A 211 8.41 9.47 9.22
CA ALA A 211 9.68 9.95 8.67
C ALA A 211 10.87 9.52 9.54
N LEU A 212 10.76 9.63 10.86
CA LEU A 212 11.83 9.22 11.79
C LEU A 212 12.12 7.72 11.71
N THR A 213 11.10 6.86 11.64
CA THR A 213 11.30 5.42 11.47
C THR A 213 12.00 5.13 10.15
N MET A 214 11.63 5.84 9.10
CA MET A 214 12.25 5.65 7.80
C MET A 214 13.71 6.09 7.75
N LEU A 215 14.08 7.17 8.43
CA LEU A 215 15.46 7.64 8.50
C LEU A 215 16.35 6.76 9.40
N ASN A 216 15.80 6.22 10.49
CA ASN A 216 16.59 5.58 11.54
C ASN A 216 16.54 4.06 11.55
N SER A 217 15.60 3.42 10.85
CA SER A 217 15.49 1.96 10.89
C SER A 217 16.64 1.28 10.14
N GLU A 218 17.18 0.21 10.73
CA GLU A 218 18.20 -0.66 10.12
C GLU A 218 17.78 -1.08 8.71
N ARG A 219 16.51 -1.48 8.55
CA ARG A 219 15.97 -1.97 7.29
C ARG A 219 15.95 -0.91 6.18
N MET A 220 15.65 0.34 6.51
CA MET A 220 15.67 1.41 5.51
C MET A 220 17.08 1.84 5.13
N ASN A 221 18.03 1.77 6.06
CA ASN A 221 19.44 1.99 5.76
C ASN A 221 19.99 0.84 4.87
N GLU A 222 19.61 -0.41 5.12
CA GLU A 222 19.91 -1.53 4.20
C GLU A 222 19.36 -1.27 2.79
N PHE A 223 18.10 -0.81 2.69
CA PHE A 223 17.50 -0.49 1.39
C PHE A 223 18.23 0.67 0.70
N SER A 224 18.64 1.71 1.43
CA SER A 224 19.34 2.84 0.82
C SER A 224 20.74 2.46 0.35
N GLU A 225 21.45 1.60 1.06
CA GLU A 225 22.73 1.02 0.63
C GLU A 225 22.58 0.17 -0.62
N LYS A 226 21.60 -0.74 -0.65
CA LYS A 226 21.33 -1.59 -1.83
C LYS A 226 20.85 -0.76 -3.02
N PHE A 227 20.09 0.31 -2.77
CA PHE A 227 19.65 1.21 -3.82
C PHE A 227 20.83 2.01 -4.38
N ALA A 228 21.70 2.55 -3.53
CA ALA A 228 22.91 3.27 -3.97
C ALA A 228 23.86 2.37 -4.77
N ALA A 229 24.03 1.11 -4.36
CA ALA A 229 24.95 0.16 -4.99
C ALA A 229 24.57 -0.23 -6.42
N ARG A 230 23.31 -0.07 -6.83
CA ARG A 230 22.86 -0.37 -8.21
C ARG A 230 22.98 0.81 -9.17
N LEU A 231 23.34 1.99 -8.68
CA LEU A 231 23.49 3.20 -9.49
C LEU A 231 24.92 3.33 -9.99
N SER A 232 25.08 3.81 -11.21
CA SER A 232 26.39 3.93 -11.87
C SER A 232 26.60 5.31 -12.48
N GLY A 233 27.85 5.66 -12.77
CA GLY A 233 28.21 6.96 -13.34
C GLY A 233 28.63 8.01 -12.30
N SER A 234 28.62 9.26 -12.74
CA SER A 234 28.91 10.45 -11.94
C SER A 234 27.86 10.68 -10.85
N LEU A 235 28.17 11.55 -9.89
CA LEU A 235 27.23 11.88 -8.81
C LEU A 235 25.91 12.45 -9.36
N ASP A 236 25.98 13.36 -10.33
CA ASP A 236 24.80 13.94 -10.97
C ASP A 236 23.95 12.89 -11.68
N GLU A 237 24.56 11.97 -12.43
CA GLU A 237 23.86 10.86 -13.10
C GLU A 237 23.17 9.95 -12.08
N LYS A 238 23.86 9.59 -10.99
CA LYS A 238 23.29 8.77 -9.91
C LYS A 238 22.12 9.45 -9.22
N ILE A 239 22.21 10.76 -8.95
CA ILE A 239 21.10 11.52 -8.34
C ILE A 239 19.90 11.54 -9.28
N ARG A 240 20.11 11.85 -10.56
CA ARG A 240 19.03 11.88 -11.57
C ARG A 240 18.36 10.52 -11.70
N GLU A 241 19.14 9.44 -11.82
CA GLU A 241 18.61 8.07 -11.91
C GLU A 241 17.85 7.68 -10.62
N ALA A 242 18.43 7.91 -9.44
CA ALA A 242 17.80 7.59 -8.17
C ALA A 242 16.47 8.32 -7.98
N PHE A 243 16.43 9.60 -8.34
CA PHE A 243 15.25 10.44 -8.23
C PHE A 243 14.15 9.97 -9.17
N GLN A 244 14.49 9.69 -10.44
CA GLN A 244 13.55 9.17 -11.43
C GLN A 244 12.98 7.81 -11.03
N LEU A 245 13.83 6.90 -10.53
CA LEU A 245 13.37 5.59 -10.06
C LEU A 245 12.48 5.70 -8.82
N GLY A 246 12.84 6.54 -7.85
CA GLY A 246 12.10 6.68 -6.59
C GLY A 246 10.76 7.39 -6.74
N THR A 247 10.72 8.47 -7.54
CA THR A 247 9.56 9.37 -7.64
C THR A 247 8.78 9.22 -8.95
N SER A 248 9.28 8.43 -9.90
CA SER A 248 8.72 8.30 -11.26
C SER A 248 8.65 9.61 -12.07
N ARG A 249 9.36 10.66 -11.67
CA ARG A 249 9.48 11.93 -12.41
C ARG A 249 10.93 12.35 -12.61
N GLU A 250 11.15 13.20 -13.59
CA GLU A 250 12.46 13.84 -13.77
C GLU A 250 12.73 14.85 -12.65
N ILE A 251 13.97 14.89 -12.19
CA ILE A 251 14.45 15.88 -11.24
C ILE A 251 14.68 17.22 -11.96
N THR A 252 14.25 18.31 -11.34
CA THR A 252 14.53 19.65 -11.85
C THR A 252 15.95 20.09 -11.51
N ASP A 253 16.50 21.06 -12.26
CA ASP A 253 17.85 21.56 -12.00
C ASP A 253 17.98 22.25 -10.62
N GLY A 254 16.88 22.84 -10.11
CA GLY A 254 16.83 23.41 -8.76
C GLY A 254 16.95 22.34 -7.68
N GLU A 255 16.19 21.25 -7.79
CA GLU A 255 16.26 20.12 -6.85
C GLU A 255 17.62 19.41 -6.91
N LEU A 256 18.19 19.27 -8.11
CA LEU A 256 19.54 18.73 -8.25
C LEU A 256 20.56 19.62 -7.55
N HIS A 257 20.44 20.95 -7.69
CA HIS A 257 21.31 21.89 -6.99
C HIS A 257 21.20 21.74 -5.46
N GLU A 258 20.00 21.63 -4.91
CA GLU A 258 19.77 21.42 -3.48
C GLU A 258 20.37 20.10 -2.97
N ILE A 259 20.14 19.00 -3.69
CA ILE A 259 20.70 17.68 -3.30
C ILE A 259 22.23 17.70 -3.39
N LYS A 260 22.83 18.41 -4.34
CA LYS A 260 24.30 18.58 -4.42
C LYS A 260 24.83 19.47 -3.29
N GLY A 261 24.08 20.49 -2.88
CA GLY A 261 24.36 21.27 -1.68
C GLY A 261 24.40 20.38 -0.45
N LEU A 262 23.36 19.54 -0.26
CA LEU A 262 23.32 18.55 0.81
C LEU A 262 24.51 17.58 0.73
N ALA A 263 24.83 17.07 -0.46
CA ALA A 263 25.96 16.17 -0.65
C ALA A 263 27.28 16.81 -0.21
N THR A 264 27.47 18.10 -0.50
CA THR A 264 28.64 18.87 -0.07
C THR A 264 28.66 19.04 1.44
N ASP A 265 27.52 19.39 2.05
CA ASP A 265 27.39 19.53 3.51
C ASP A 265 27.66 18.21 4.25
N LEU A 266 27.16 17.08 3.73
CA LEU A 266 27.42 15.76 4.30
C LEU A 266 28.92 15.42 4.32
N LYS A 267 29.65 15.77 3.25
CA LYS A 267 31.11 15.57 3.21
C LYS A 267 31.85 16.52 4.14
N VAL A 268 31.57 17.82 4.03
CA VAL A 268 32.40 18.87 4.65
C VAL A 268 32.07 19.07 6.13
N LYS A 269 30.78 19.07 6.50
CA LYS A 269 30.34 19.36 7.87
C LYS A 269 30.18 18.10 8.72
N HIS A 270 29.89 16.96 8.09
CA HIS A 270 29.54 15.72 8.78
C HIS A 270 30.52 14.56 8.52
N ASP A 271 31.59 14.79 7.76
CA ASP A 271 32.66 13.82 7.49
C ASP A 271 32.14 12.48 6.92
N VAL A 272 31.07 12.54 6.12
CA VAL A 272 30.50 11.36 5.47
C VAL A 272 31.42 10.93 4.33
N SER A 273 31.90 9.69 4.39
CA SER A 273 32.74 9.08 3.36
C SER A 273 32.05 9.04 1.98
N ASP A 274 32.85 9.05 0.92
CA ASP A 274 32.37 8.95 -0.46
C ASP A 274 31.54 7.68 -0.71
N ASP A 275 31.90 6.57 -0.05
CA ASP A 275 31.18 5.29 -0.14
C ASP A 275 29.78 5.35 0.48
N GLN A 276 29.59 6.18 1.52
CA GLN A 276 28.32 6.33 2.23
C GLN A 276 27.47 7.49 1.70
N LEU A 277 28.05 8.42 0.95
CA LEU A 277 27.34 9.61 0.48
C LEU A 277 26.07 9.26 -0.29
N MET A 278 26.20 8.35 -1.25
CA MET A 278 25.07 7.99 -2.10
C MET A 278 23.99 7.24 -1.32
N SER A 279 24.35 6.41 -0.33
CA SER A 279 23.35 5.73 0.50
C SER A 279 22.56 6.71 1.37
N ARG A 280 23.16 7.83 1.81
CA ARG A 280 22.44 8.92 2.50
C ARG A 280 21.50 9.68 1.59
N ILE A 281 21.93 9.98 0.35
CA ILE A 281 21.07 10.62 -0.66
C ILE A 281 19.90 9.70 -1.04
N CYS A 282 20.17 8.42 -1.28
CA CYS A 282 19.13 7.42 -1.54
C CYS A 282 18.15 7.32 -0.37
N LEU A 283 18.62 7.37 0.88
CA LEU A 283 17.75 7.35 2.06
C LEU A 283 16.78 8.54 2.09
N LEU A 284 17.25 9.73 1.71
CA LEU A 284 16.41 10.92 1.54
C LEU A 284 15.36 10.71 0.46
N ILE A 285 15.76 10.27 -0.74
CA ILE A 285 14.87 10.06 -1.88
C ILE A 285 13.78 9.02 -1.53
N LEU A 286 14.14 7.93 -0.87
CA LEU A 286 13.19 6.91 -0.42
C LEU A 286 12.17 7.44 0.61
N ASN A 287 12.46 8.58 1.27
CA ASN A 287 11.63 9.25 2.26
C ASN A 287 10.76 10.39 1.69
N LEU A 288 10.94 10.75 0.42
CA LEU A 288 10.12 11.78 -0.21
C LEU A 288 8.65 11.33 -0.27
N ASN A 289 7.74 12.30 -0.15
CA ASN A 289 6.31 12.03 -0.27
C ASN A 289 5.99 11.45 -1.66
N GLU A 290 6.66 11.93 -2.71
CA GLU A 290 6.49 11.44 -4.08
C GLU A 290 6.87 9.97 -4.24
N THR A 291 7.71 9.42 -3.37
CA THR A 291 8.03 7.97 -3.37
C THR A 291 6.91 7.14 -2.72
N LEU A 292 6.07 7.77 -1.90
CA LEU A 292 5.07 7.11 -1.06
C LEU A 292 3.62 7.37 -1.49
N TYR A 293 3.37 8.28 -2.42
CA TYR A 293 2.04 8.67 -2.86
C TYR A 293 1.83 8.35 -4.35
N LEU A 294 0.60 7.98 -4.68
CA LEU A 294 0.10 7.89 -6.05
C LEU A 294 -0.76 9.13 -6.29
N ASP A 295 -0.47 9.92 -7.30
CA ASP A 295 -1.13 11.19 -7.63
C ASP A 295 -1.53 11.33 -9.10
#